data_AF-A0A2A9FY05-F1
#
_entry.id   AF-A0A2A9FY05-F1
#
_cell.length_a   1.000
_cell.length_b   1.000
_cell.length_c   1.000
_cell.angle_alpha   90.00
_cell.angle_beta   90.00
_cell.angle_gamma   90.00
#
_symmetry.space_group_name_H-M   'P 1'
#
loop_
_entity.id
_entity.type
_entity.pdbx_description
1 polymer ?
#
loop_
_entity_poly.entity_id
_entity_poly.type
_entity_poly.pdbx_seq_one_letter_code
_entity_poly.pdbx_strand_id
1 'polypeptide(L)'
;MEIKPEFFLDEIFKIEAEGMLSDIMLSTVMVSLAFDFDEQKQKVALGYISDVLRECYNAGHLQVAVQHEGETLYGFALLFIHPQHPATYLHKIFVHEPYRNNGLGTNILKNLTDSVSSVNLVCPDSKVDFYEKNGFRYVQPFQIPENDQFQLSKGLYSGLSIMTSSEDTMEAPIFFLNDNDLRTIAGLK
;
A
#
# COMPACT_ATOMS: atom_id res chain seq x y z
N MET A 1 30.15 -1.38 -3.27
CA MET A 1 29.40 -1.40 -2.01
C MET A 1 28.01 -1.88 -2.36
N GLU A 2 27.52 -2.95 -1.74
CA GLU A 2 26.17 -3.44 -1.97
C GLU A 2 25.19 -2.49 -1.27
N ILE A 3 24.36 -1.80 -2.05
CA ILE A 3 23.33 -0.90 -1.51
C ILE A 3 22.17 -1.76 -1.04
N LYS A 4 21.81 -1.61 0.23
CA LYS A 4 20.73 -2.38 0.83
C LYS A 4 19.41 -1.62 0.72
N PRO A 5 18.25 -2.30 0.82
CA PRO A 5 16.93 -1.64 0.77
C PRO A 5 16.77 -0.48 1.76
N GLU A 6 17.45 -0.52 2.92
CA GLU A 6 17.42 0.50 3.95
C GLU A 6 17.85 1.88 3.45
N PHE A 7 18.71 1.93 2.42
CA PHE A 7 19.15 3.18 1.80
C PHE A 7 18.00 3.96 1.16
N PHE A 8 16.97 3.27 0.68
CA PHE A 8 15.86 3.87 -0.07
C PHE A 8 14.61 4.13 0.77
N LEU A 9 14.59 3.74 2.06
CA LEU A 9 13.36 3.78 2.88
C LEU A 9 12.76 5.18 2.98
N ASP A 10 13.60 6.21 3.12
CA ASP A 10 13.12 7.59 3.23
C ASP A 10 12.44 8.07 1.93
N GLU A 11 13.00 7.71 0.77
CA GLU A 11 12.38 7.99 -0.53
C GLU A 11 11.07 7.21 -0.69
N ILE A 12 11.07 5.92 -0.37
CA ILE A 12 9.93 5.01 -0.52
C ILE A 12 8.76 5.44 0.38
N PHE A 13 9.01 5.72 1.66
CA PHE A 13 7.97 6.15 2.58
C PHE A 13 7.44 7.53 2.24
N LYS A 14 8.28 8.43 1.72
CA LYS A 14 7.80 9.71 1.20
C LYS A 14 6.84 9.51 0.02
N ILE A 15 7.24 8.72 -0.99
CA ILE A 15 6.40 8.43 -2.18
C ILE A 15 5.06 7.83 -1.75
N GLU A 16 5.10 6.85 -0.84
CA GLU A 16 3.87 6.19 -0.41
C GLU A 16 3.00 7.09 0.47
N ALA A 17 3.58 7.88 1.37
CA ALA A 17 2.83 8.85 2.17
C ALA A 17 2.12 9.89 1.30
N GLU A 18 2.79 10.39 0.26
CA GLU A 18 2.19 11.31 -0.72
C GLU A 18 1.04 10.63 -1.48
N GLY A 19 1.22 9.38 -1.91
CA GLY A 19 0.18 8.58 -2.57
C GLY A 19 -1.04 8.34 -1.67
N MET A 20 -0.82 7.84 -0.46
CA MET A 20 -1.87 7.59 0.52
C MET A 20 -2.62 8.88 0.88
N LEU A 21 -1.91 9.99 1.10
CA LEU A 21 -2.56 11.27 1.38
C LEU A 21 -3.40 11.73 0.19
N SER A 22 -2.90 11.61 -1.04
CA SER A 22 -3.68 11.92 -2.24
C SER A 22 -4.96 11.09 -2.32
N ASP A 23 -4.88 9.78 -2.10
CA ASP A 23 -6.05 8.88 -2.11
C ASP A 23 -7.05 9.25 -1.01
N ILE A 24 -6.57 9.59 0.19
CA ILE A 24 -7.40 10.06 1.30
C ILE A 24 -8.14 11.36 0.92
N MET A 25 -7.42 12.33 0.37
CA MET A 25 -7.97 13.65 0.03
C MET A 25 -8.97 13.59 -1.13
N LEU A 26 -8.86 12.60 -2.01
CA LEU A 26 -9.82 12.35 -3.09
C LEU A 26 -11.08 11.61 -2.63
N SER A 27 -11.10 11.08 -1.40
CA SER A 27 -12.28 10.39 -0.87
C SER A 27 -13.40 11.38 -0.52
N THR A 28 -14.62 11.01 -0.88
CA THR A 28 -15.81 11.87 -0.74
C THR A 28 -16.07 12.36 0.69
N VAL A 29 -15.65 11.59 1.70
CA VAL A 29 -15.78 11.95 3.12
C VAL A 29 -14.80 13.06 3.50
N MET A 30 -13.55 12.98 3.03
CA MET A 30 -12.47 13.88 3.43
C MET A 30 -12.39 15.15 2.56
N VAL A 31 -12.92 15.15 1.33
CA VAL A 31 -13.02 16.35 0.48
C VAL A 31 -13.72 17.50 1.20
N SER A 32 -14.73 17.22 2.03
CA SER A 32 -15.44 18.23 2.82
C SER A 32 -14.58 18.84 3.95
N LEU A 33 -13.64 18.06 4.48
CA LEU A 33 -12.69 18.44 5.53
C LEU A 33 -11.42 19.11 4.95
N ALA A 34 -11.17 18.91 3.65
CA ALA A 34 -10.02 19.44 2.92
C ALA A 34 -10.03 20.96 2.72
N PHE A 35 -11.16 21.65 2.97
CA PHE A 35 -11.30 23.09 2.69
C PHE A 35 -10.36 23.97 3.53
N ASP A 36 -9.84 23.45 4.65
CA ASP A 36 -8.88 24.11 5.53
C ASP A 36 -7.53 23.36 5.58
N PHE A 37 -7.22 22.57 4.55
CA PHE A 37 -6.00 21.75 4.49
C PHE A 37 -4.85 22.55 3.87
N ASP A 38 -4.10 23.26 4.71
CA ASP A 38 -2.93 24.06 4.31
C ASP A 38 -1.62 23.25 4.22
N GLU A 39 -0.54 23.89 3.76
CA GLU A 39 0.78 23.28 3.62
C GLU A 39 1.32 22.72 4.95
N GLN A 40 1.00 23.36 6.08
CA GLN A 40 1.47 22.92 7.39
C GLN A 40 0.77 21.62 7.80
N LYS A 41 -0.56 21.55 7.63
CA LYS A 41 -1.34 20.33 7.90
C LYS A 41 -0.93 19.20 6.96
N GLN A 42 -0.69 19.51 5.68
CA GLN A 42 -0.15 18.54 4.73
C GLN A 42 1.20 17.96 5.20
N LYS A 43 2.12 18.80 5.66
CA LYS A 43 3.42 18.34 6.18
C LYS A 43 3.25 17.44 7.42
N VAL A 44 2.34 17.77 8.33
CA VAL A 44 2.04 16.95 9.51
C VAL A 44 1.44 15.60 9.10
N ALA A 45 0.49 15.59 8.16
CA ALA A 45 -0.12 14.37 7.65
C ALA A 45 0.89 13.43 6.99
N LEU A 46 1.73 13.97 6.10
CA LEU A 46 2.80 13.20 5.44
C LEU A 46 3.79 12.62 6.44
N GLY A 47 4.15 13.40 7.47
CA GLY A 47 4.99 12.95 8.58
C GLY A 47 4.35 11.78 9.33
N TYR A 48 3.08 11.93 9.73
CA TYR A 48 2.35 10.87 10.43
C TYR A 48 2.30 9.56 9.63
N ILE A 49 1.93 9.61 8.34
CA ILE A 49 1.87 8.40 7.50
C ILE A 49 3.27 7.76 7.37
N SER A 50 4.30 8.58 7.15
CA SER A 50 5.69 8.10 7.06
C SER A 50 6.15 7.43 8.36
N ASP A 51 5.79 7.99 9.51
CA ASP A 51 6.12 7.44 10.83
C ASP A 51 5.43 6.09 11.06
N VAL A 52 4.13 5.97 10.71
CA VAL A 52 3.39 4.69 10.79
C VAL A 52 4.07 3.61 9.92
N LEU A 53 4.42 3.92 8.67
CA LEU A 53 5.12 2.98 7.79
C LEU A 53 6.47 2.56 8.39
N ARG A 54 7.22 3.49 8.96
CA ARG A 54 8.50 3.23 9.60
C ARG A 54 8.37 2.39 10.86
N GLU A 55 7.35 2.64 11.68
CA GLU A 55 7.03 1.81 12.85
C GLU A 55 6.71 0.37 12.44
N CYS A 56 5.87 0.18 11.41
CA CYS A 56 5.59 -1.14 10.87
C CYS A 56 6.85 -1.84 10.35
N TYR A 57 7.74 -1.12 9.67
CA TYR A 57 9.01 -1.67 9.18
C TYR A 57 9.92 -2.10 10.33
N ASN A 58 10.11 -1.23 11.32
CA ASN A 58 10.94 -1.51 12.50
C ASN A 58 10.40 -2.67 13.35
N ALA A 59 9.08 -2.85 13.37
CA ALA A 59 8.42 -3.97 14.04
C ALA A 59 8.49 -5.28 13.25
N GLY A 60 8.99 -5.26 12.00
CA GLY A 60 9.00 -6.42 11.10
C GLY A 60 7.63 -6.74 10.49
N HIS A 61 6.66 -5.85 10.61
CA HIS A 61 5.32 -5.98 10.02
C HIS A 61 5.23 -5.42 8.60
N LEU A 62 6.27 -4.71 8.13
CA LEU A 62 6.40 -4.22 6.77
C LEU A 62 7.75 -4.63 6.19
N GLN A 63 7.73 -5.21 5.01
CA GLN A 63 8.92 -5.50 4.19
C GLN A 63 8.92 -4.64 2.92
N VAL A 64 10.13 -4.36 2.44
CA VAL A 64 10.36 -3.56 1.25
C VAL A 64 11.24 -4.35 0.29
N ALA A 65 10.72 -4.60 -0.91
CA ALA A 65 11.49 -5.13 -2.02
C ALA A 65 11.82 -3.98 -2.99
N VAL A 66 13.08 -3.85 -3.40
CA VAL A 66 13.55 -2.76 -4.27
C VAL A 66 14.12 -3.30 -5.57
N GLN A 67 13.98 -2.51 -6.63
CA GLN A 67 14.70 -2.64 -7.89
C GLN A 67 15.51 -1.38 -8.08
N HIS A 68 16.84 -1.49 -8.14
CA HIS A 68 17.74 -0.34 -8.19
C HIS A 68 19.02 -0.67 -8.96
N GLU A 69 19.72 0.37 -9.42
CA GLU A 69 21.08 0.30 -9.94
C GLU A 69 21.92 1.40 -9.29
N GLY A 70 22.95 0.99 -8.54
CA GLY A 70 23.65 1.92 -7.66
C GLY A 70 22.66 2.61 -6.72
N GLU A 71 22.76 3.94 -6.62
CA GLU A 71 21.90 4.79 -5.79
C GLU A 71 20.59 5.19 -6.48
N THR A 72 20.28 4.61 -7.65
CA THR A 72 19.07 4.95 -8.40
C THR A 72 17.99 3.91 -8.16
N LEU A 73 16.90 4.32 -7.50
CA LEU A 73 15.71 3.50 -7.33
C LEU A 73 14.89 3.47 -8.62
N TYR A 74 14.58 2.30 -9.16
CA TYR A 74 13.72 2.12 -10.34
C TYR A 74 12.28 1.78 -9.95
N GLY A 75 12.11 1.06 -8.86
CA GLY A 75 10.79 0.70 -8.34
C GLY A 75 10.89 -0.08 -7.03
N PHE A 76 9.75 -0.26 -6.38
CA PHE A 76 9.65 -0.99 -5.12
C PHE A 76 8.30 -1.68 -4.95
N ALA A 77 8.25 -2.59 -3.99
CA ALA A 77 7.02 -3.14 -3.45
C ALA A 77 6.99 -3.05 -1.92
N LEU A 78 5.80 -2.80 -1.37
CA LEU A 78 5.53 -2.76 0.06
C LEU A 78 4.65 -3.95 0.44
N LEU A 79 5.12 -4.74 1.40
CA LEU A 79 4.48 -5.97 1.83
C LEU A 79 4.24 -5.96 3.33
N PHE A 80 2.98 -6.01 3.74
CA PHE A 80 2.62 -6.18 5.15
C PHE A 80 2.56 -7.65 5.53
N ILE A 81 3.20 -7.96 6.65
CA ILE A 81 3.25 -9.29 7.25
C ILE A 81 2.54 -9.20 8.59
N HIS A 82 1.43 -9.92 8.71
CA HIS A 82 0.73 -10.01 9.96
C HIS A 82 1.22 -11.25 10.73
N PRO A 83 1.71 -11.11 11.98
CA PRO A 83 2.38 -12.20 12.70
C PRO A 83 1.50 -13.43 12.97
N GLN A 84 0.18 -13.26 12.89
CA GLN A 84 -0.81 -14.32 13.11
C GLN A 84 -1.55 -14.72 11.83
N HIS A 85 -1.14 -14.21 10.67
CA HIS A 85 -1.78 -14.51 9.40
C HIS A 85 -0.76 -15.10 8.41
N PRO A 86 -1.05 -16.25 7.76
CA PRO A 86 -0.09 -16.91 6.87
C PRO A 86 0.12 -16.19 5.53
N ALA A 87 -0.89 -15.45 5.05
CA ALA A 87 -0.77 -14.67 3.82
C ALA A 87 -0.06 -13.32 4.06
N THR A 88 0.71 -12.88 3.07
CA THR A 88 1.29 -11.53 3.02
C THR A 88 0.37 -10.59 2.25
N TYR A 89 0.22 -9.36 2.70
CA TYR A 89 -0.53 -8.33 1.97
C TYR A 89 0.41 -7.47 1.14
N LEU A 90 0.29 -7.54 -0.19
CA LEU A 90 0.97 -6.63 -1.10
C LEU A 90 0.18 -5.32 -1.16
N HIS A 91 0.70 -4.31 -0.47
CA HIS A 91 0.10 -2.98 -0.35
C HIS A 91 0.33 -2.13 -1.59
N LYS A 92 1.56 -2.13 -2.10
CA LYS A 92 1.95 -1.28 -3.23
C LYS A 92 2.95 -1.96 -4.13
N ILE A 93 2.80 -1.71 -5.43
CA ILE A 93 3.90 -1.76 -6.40
C ILE A 93 4.02 -0.40 -7.04
N PHE A 94 5.23 0.12 -7.04
CA PHE A 94 5.56 1.39 -7.66
C PHE A 94 6.76 1.21 -8.59
N VAL A 95 6.67 1.82 -9.77
CA VAL A 95 7.78 1.94 -10.72
C VAL A 95 7.84 3.40 -11.13
N HIS A 96 9.03 3.99 -11.01
CA HIS A 96 9.30 5.36 -11.43
C HIS A 96 8.98 5.51 -12.92
N GLU A 97 8.33 6.61 -13.30
CA GLU A 97 7.75 6.80 -14.63
C GLU A 97 8.72 6.52 -15.80
N PRO A 98 10.00 6.98 -15.75
CA PRO A 98 10.95 6.71 -16.83
C PRO A 98 11.26 5.23 -17.08
N TYR A 99 11.00 4.37 -16.09
CA TYR A 99 11.31 2.93 -16.15
C TYR A 99 10.07 2.05 -16.38
N ARG A 100 8.87 2.65 -16.47
CA ARG A 100 7.62 1.93 -16.76
C ARG A 100 7.63 1.30 -18.16
N ASN A 101 6.74 0.32 -18.38
CA ASN A 101 6.60 -0.43 -19.64
C ASN A 101 7.81 -1.30 -20.04
N ASN A 102 8.79 -1.48 -19.16
CA ASN A 102 9.94 -2.37 -19.36
C ASN A 102 9.84 -3.69 -18.57
N GLY A 103 8.64 -4.05 -18.09
CA GLY A 103 8.40 -5.31 -17.36
C GLY A 103 8.84 -5.30 -15.89
N LEU A 104 9.34 -4.19 -15.35
CA LEU A 104 9.81 -4.12 -13.95
C LEU A 104 8.74 -4.50 -12.92
N GLY A 105 7.50 -4.02 -13.07
CA GLY A 105 6.40 -4.39 -12.16
C GLY A 105 6.09 -5.90 -12.18
N THR A 106 6.14 -6.51 -13.37
CA THR A 106 6.01 -7.98 -13.52
C THR A 106 7.17 -8.72 -12.86
N ASN A 107 8.41 -8.23 -13.01
CA ASN A 107 9.57 -8.86 -12.38
C ASN A 107 9.49 -8.79 -10.85
N ILE A 108 9.06 -7.65 -10.31
CA ILE A 108 8.80 -7.49 -8.87
C ILE A 108 7.75 -8.50 -8.41
N LEU A 109 6.61 -8.60 -9.11
CA LEU A 109 5.55 -9.55 -8.76
C LEU A 109 6.02 -11.01 -8.75
N LYS A 110 6.70 -11.44 -9.82
CA LYS A 110 7.17 -12.84 -9.93
C LYS A 110 8.12 -13.20 -8.79
N ASN A 111 9.08 -12.34 -8.50
CA ASN A 111 10.02 -12.57 -7.40
C ASN A 111 9.31 -12.69 -6.04
N LEU A 112 8.22 -11.93 -5.83
CA LEU A 112 7.42 -11.99 -4.61
C LEU A 112 6.58 -13.27 -4.54
N THR A 113 5.90 -13.65 -5.63
CA THR A 113 5.05 -14.84 -5.65
C THR A 113 5.86 -16.14 -5.61
N ASP A 114 7.11 -16.14 -6.10
CA ASP A 114 7.98 -17.31 -6.03
C ASP A 114 8.60 -17.50 -4.63
N SER A 115 8.69 -16.43 -3.83
CA SER A 115 9.30 -16.46 -2.49
C SER A 115 8.31 -16.57 -1.34
N VAL A 116 7.03 -16.25 -1.57
CA VAL A 116 5.98 -16.23 -0.55
C VAL A 116 4.83 -17.15 -0.97
N SER A 117 4.41 -18.03 -0.06
CA SER A 117 3.39 -19.06 -0.33
C SER A 117 1.99 -18.52 -0.64
N SER A 118 1.64 -17.34 -0.10
CA SER A 118 0.34 -16.71 -0.32
C SER A 118 0.47 -15.19 -0.24
N VAL A 119 0.15 -14.51 -1.34
CA VAL A 119 0.12 -13.06 -1.43
C VAL A 119 -1.30 -12.62 -1.78
N ASN A 120 -1.86 -11.74 -0.97
CA ASN A 120 -3.14 -11.08 -1.20
C ASN A 120 -2.91 -9.62 -1.52
N LEU A 121 -3.75 -9.03 -2.36
CA LEU A 121 -3.73 -7.60 -2.64
C LEU A 121 -5.15 -7.08 -2.87
N VAL A 122 -5.26 -5.77 -2.79
CA VAL A 122 -6.46 -5.04 -3.19
C VAL A 122 -6.08 -4.14 -4.35
N CYS A 123 -6.87 -4.15 -5.42
CA CYS A 123 -6.62 -3.29 -6.57
C CYS A 123 -7.90 -2.75 -7.20
N PRO A 124 -7.84 -1.61 -7.92
CA PRO A 124 -8.94 -1.17 -8.75
C PRO A 124 -9.26 -2.19 -9.84
N ASP A 125 -10.52 -2.24 -10.27
CA ASP A 125 -10.98 -3.17 -11.31
C ASP A 125 -10.17 -3.07 -12.61
N SER A 126 -9.70 -1.86 -12.97
CA SER A 126 -8.85 -1.62 -14.14
C SER A 126 -7.48 -2.31 -14.09
N LYS A 127 -7.10 -2.89 -12.95
CA LYS A 127 -5.83 -3.61 -12.74
C LYS A 127 -5.99 -5.11 -12.59
N VAL A 128 -7.22 -5.64 -12.57
CA VAL A 128 -7.49 -7.09 -12.42
C VAL A 128 -6.78 -7.88 -13.51
N ASP A 129 -6.99 -7.54 -14.80
CA ASP A 129 -6.33 -8.20 -15.94
C ASP A 129 -4.79 -8.22 -15.83
N PHE A 130 -4.21 -7.16 -15.27
CA PHE A 130 -2.77 -7.09 -15.07
C PHE A 130 -2.33 -8.11 -14.02
N TYR A 131 -3.01 -8.19 -12.88
CA TYR A 131 -2.65 -9.13 -11.83
C TYR A 131 -2.93 -10.59 -12.22
N GLU A 132 -4.02 -10.87 -12.95
CA GLU A 132 -4.30 -12.22 -13.44
C GLU A 132 -3.21 -12.74 -14.39
N LYS A 133 -2.74 -11.89 -15.31
CA LYS A 133 -1.60 -12.22 -16.19
C LYS A 133 -0.30 -12.48 -15.42
N ASN A 134 -0.22 -12.06 -14.17
CA ASN A 134 0.95 -12.22 -13.30
C ASN A 134 0.70 -13.23 -12.16
N GLY A 135 -0.23 -14.17 -12.35
CA GLY A 135 -0.40 -15.33 -11.45
C GLY A 135 -1.32 -15.09 -10.26
N PHE A 136 -2.04 -13.97 -10.22
CA PHE A 136 -3.11 -13.75 -9.25
C PHE A 136 -4.44 -14.25 -9.82
N ARG A 137 -5.43 -14.39 -8.94
CA ARG A 137 -6.81 -14.67 -9.28
C ARG A 137 -7.71 -13.68 -8.60
N TYR A 138 -8.76 -13.28 -9.30
CA TYR A 138 -9.86 -12.53 -8.72
C TYR A 138 -10.59 -13.39 -7.69
N VAL A 139 -10.85 -12.81 -6.51
CA VAL A 139 -11.62 -13.46 -5.43
C VAL A 139 -13.03 -12.88 -5.40
N GLN A 140 -13.13 -11.59 -5.06
CA GLN A 140 -14.41 -10.89 -4.86
C GLN A 140 -14.18 -9.36 -4.82
N PRO A 141 -15.25 -8.55 -4.93
CA PRO A 141 -15.16 -7.13 -4.62
C PRO A 141 -14.75 -6.96 -3.16
N PHE A 142 -13.88 -5.99 -2.91
CA PHE A 142 -13.45 -5.70 -1.56
C PHE A 142 -14.60 -5.09 -0.75
N GLN A 143 -14.86 -5.66 0.41
CA GLN A 143 -15.84 -5.17 1.38
C GLN A 143 -15.10 -4.83 2.67
N ILE A 144 -15.32 -3.63 3.17
CA ILE A 144 -14.72 -3.19 4.42
C ILE A 144 -15.41 -3.92 5.57
N PRO A 145 -14.65 -4.51 6.51
CA PRO A 145 -15.24 -5.16 7.67
C PRO A 145 -16.18 -4.22 8.44
N GLU A 146 -17.31 -4.73 8.89
CA GLU A 146 -18.22 -3.97 9.76
C GLU A 146 -17.57 -3.80 11.14
N ASN A 147 -16.94 -2.64 11.34
CA ASN A 147 -16.29 -2.27 12.58
C ASN A 147 -16.42 -0.75 12.83
N ASP A 148 -16.76 -0.38 14.06
CA ASP A 148 -16.97 1.01 14.49
C ASP A 148 -15.69 1.86 14.46
N GLN A 149 -14.52 1.23 14.33
CA GLN A 149 -13.22 1.91 14.25
C GLN A 149 -12.80 2.31 12.82
N PHE A 150 -13.58 1.95 11.78
CA PHE A 150 -13.24 2.17 10.38
C PHE A 150 -14.35 2.88 9.60
N GLN A 151 -15.19 3.67 10.27
CA GLN A 151 -16.34 4.33 9.65
C GLN A 151 -15.91 5.40 8.64
N LEU A 152 -14.81 6.12 8.90
CA LEU A 152 -14.25 7.13 7.99
C LEU A 152 -13.54 6.48 6.81
N SER A 153 -13.01 5.27 6.98
CA SER A 153 -12.30 4.53 5.94
C SER A 153 -13.24 3.88 4.91
N LYS A 154 -14.56 3.86 5.18
CA LYS A 154 -15.57 3.20 4.32
C LYS A 154 -15.54 3.64 2.87
N GLY A 155 -15.33 4.93 2.63
CA GLY A 155 -15.31 5.50 1.28
C GLY A 155 -14.01 5.25 0.51
N LEU A 156 -12.89 5.01 1.21
CA LEU A 156 -11.56 4.95 0.62
C LEU A 156 -11.35 3.75 -0.29
N TYR A 157 -11.97 2.63 0.06
CA TYR A 157 -11.73 1.35 -0.61
C TYR A 157 -12.90 0.90 -1.50
N SER A 158 -13.83 1.81 -1.79
CA SER A 158 -14.98 1.53 -2.64
C SER A 158 -14.53 1.23 -4.08
N GLY A 159 -15.09 0.17 -4.69
CA GLY A 159 -14.78 -0.21 -6.07
C GLY A 159 -13.40 -0.86 -6.26
N LEU A 160 -12.82 -1.37 -5.17
CA LEU A 160 -11.63 -2.20 -5.23
C LEU A 160 -12.00 -3.69 -5.21
N SER A 161 -11.09 -4.52 -5.67
CA SER A 161 -11.21 -5.97 -5.80
C SER A 161 -10.09 -6.67 -5.06
N ILE A 162 -10.40 -7.79 -4.42
CA ILE A 162 -9.44 -8.67 -3.75
C ILE A 162 -8.87 -9.64 -4.77
N MET A 163 -7.54 -9.71 -4.83
CA MET A 163 -6.81 -10.67 -5.64
C MET A 163 -5.89 -11.53 -4.75
N THR A 164 -5.68 -12.79 -5.12
CA THR A 164 -4.78 -13.71 -4.40
C THR A 164 -3.89 -14.51 -5.35
N SER A 165 -2.66 -14.80 -4.94
CA SER A 165 -1.79 -15.77 -5.62
C SER A 165 -2.04 -17.21 -5.19
N SER A 166 -2.79 -17.44 -4.11
CA SER A 166 -3.06 -18.77 -3.55
C SER A 166 -4.25 -19.47 -4.21
N GLU A 167 -4.29 -20.80 -4.16
CA GLU A 167 -5.50 -21.58 -4.49
C GLU A 167 -6.55 -21.47 -3.39
N ASP A 168 -6.10 -21.39 -2.14
CA ASP A 168 -6.96 -21.21 -0.98
C ASP A 168 -7.33 -19.74 -0.83
N THR A 169 -8.63 -19.44 -0.88
CA THR A 169 -9.18 -18.13 -0.55
C THR A 169 -9.16 -17.93 0.97
N MET A 170 -7.99 -17.59 1.51
CA MET A 170 -7.86 -17.12 2.90
C MET A 170 -8.28 -15.65 2.99
N GLU A 171 -8.68 -15.21 4.19
CA GLU A 171 -8.87 -13.78 4.44
C GLU A 171 -7.58 -13.00 4.13
N ALA A 172 -7.71 -11.78 3.63
CA ALA A 172 -6.56 -10.95 3.32
C ALA A 172 -6.22 -10.05 4.52
N PRO A 173 -4.98 -10.06 5.05
CA PRO A 173 -4.58 -9.21 6.16
C PRO A 173 -4.29 -7.80 5.65
N ILE A 174 -5.32 -7.13 5.14
CA ILE A 174 -5.22 -5.83 4.50
C ILE A 174 -4.87 -4.79 5.55
N PHE A 175 -3.89 -3.94 5.23
CA PHE A 175 -3.51 -2.82 6.06
C PHE A 175 -4.53 -1.67 5.90
N PHE A 176 -5.13 -1.26 7.01
CA PHE A 176 -6.12 -0.18 7.05
C PHE A 176 -5.65 0.95 7.96
N LEU A 177 -5.94 2.18 7.55
CA LEU A 177 -5.96 3.32 8.47
C LEU A 177 -7.30 3.32 9.19
N ASN A 178 -7.28 3.39 10.51
CA ASN A 178 -8.49 3.49 11.32
C ASN A 178 -8.99 4.94 11.42
N ASP A 179 -10.12 5.15 12.06
CA ASP A 179 -10.74 6.47 12.20
C ASP A 179 -9.86 7.46 12.97
N ASN A 180 -9.05 7.00 13.93
CA ASN A 180 -8.11 7.84 14.66
C ASN A 180 -6.93 8.29 13.78
N ASP A 181 -6.42 7.39 12.94
CA ASP A 181 -5.40 7.73 11.94
C ASP A 181 -5.94 8.79 10.98
N LEU A 182 -7.13 8.57 10.42
CA LEU A 182 -7.75 9.50 9.49
C LEU A 182 -8.05 10.86 10.11
N ARG A 183 -8.52 10.90 11.36
CA ARG A 183 -8.72 12.16 12.10
C ARG A 183 -7.40 12.91 12.32
N THR A 184 -6.35 12.19 12.72
CA THR A 184 -5.01 12.76 12.90
C THR A 184 -4.48 13.35 11.60
N ILE A 185 -4.60 12.60 10.50
CA ILE A 185 -4.23 13.03 9.14
C ILE A 185 -5.02 14.27 8.73
N ALA A 186 -6.33 14.32 9.00
CA ALA A 186 -7.19 15.47 8.71
C ALA A 186 -6.96 16.68 9.64
N GLY A 187 -6.13 16.56 10.67
CA GLY A 187 -5.95 17.61 11.68
C GLY A 187 -7.17 17.81 12.59
N LEU A 188 -8.04 16.81 12.68
CA LEU A 188 -9.20 16.79 13.56
C LEU A 188 -8.80 16.13 14.89
N LYS A 189 -8.59 16.93 15.94
CA LYS A 189 -8.47 16.41 17.31
C LYS A 189 -9.81 16.45 18.02
#